data_AF-A0A7K4NN49-F1
#
_entry.id   AF-A0A7K4NN49-F1
#
_cell.length_a   1.000
_cell.length_b   1.000
_cell.length_c   1.000
_cell.angle_alpha   90.00
_cell.angle_beta   90.00
_cell.angle_gamma   90.00
#
_symmetry.space_group_name_H-M   'P 1'
#
loop_
_entity.id
_entity.type
_entity.pdbx_description
1 polymer ?
#
loop_
_entity_poly.entity_id
_entity_poly.type
_entity_poly.pdbx_seq_one_letter_code
_entity_poly.pdbx_strand_id
1 'polypeptide(L)'
;MSEQNKININYLHILVLQESESDTIQEIDSNLYNSVSKFIKNLKSEEYDGVEAKINQAMINMITDTTSTLLKLRLEKAILENSNQSILLNEEKYILDS
;
A
#
# COMPACT_ATOMS: atom_id res chain seq x y z
N MET A 1 6.54 -5.26 22.90
CA MET A 1 6.84 -5.07 21.46
C MET A 1 5.58 -5.48 20.73
N SER A 2 4.86 -4.68 19.94
CA SER A 2 5.32 -3.63 19.02
C SER A 2 4.14 -2.69 18.72
N GLU A 3 4.23 -1.41 19.08
CA GLU A 3 3.36 -0.36 18.53
C GLU A 3 3.75 0.02 17.08
N GLN A 4 4.65 -0.76 16.46
CA GLN A 4 5.24 -0.50 15.14
C GLN A 4 4.38 -0.94 13.94
N ASN A 5 3.23 -1.61 14.15
CA ASN A 5 2.40 -2.16 13.06
C ASN A 5 1.09 -1.41 12.81
N LYS A 6 1.02 -0.11 13.14
CA LYS A 6 -0.15 0.69 12.74
C LYS A 6 0.10 1.34 11.39
N ILE A 7 -0.54 0.80 10.34
CA ILE A 7 -0.59 1.41 9.02
C ILE A 7 -0.96 2.88 9.16
N ASN A 8 -0.13 3.74 8.57
CA ASN A 8 -0.35 5.17 8.49
C ASN A 8 0.31 5.69 7.20
N ILE A 9 0.00 6.93 6.82
CA ILE A 9 0.45 7.51 5.56
C ILE A 9 1.98 7.62 5.46
N ASN A 10 2.67 7.93 6.56
CA ASN A 10 4.14 8.05 6.57
C ASN A 10 4.80 6.70 6.29
N TYR A 11 4.28 5.63 6.90
CA TYR A 11 4.76 4.28 6.65
C TYR A 11 4.57 3.88 5.18
N LEU A 12 3.38 4.11 4.61
CA LEU A 12 3.11 3.82 3.20
C LEU A 12 4.01 4.62 2.26
N HIS A 13 4.27 5.89 2.59
CA HIS A 13 5.17 6.74 1.83
C HIS A 13 6.62 6.23 1.85
N ILE A 14 7.11 5.77 3.01
CA ILE A 14 8.44 5.14 3.12
C ILE A 14 8.54 3.91 2.23
N LEU A 15 7.51 3.05 2.21
CA LEU A 15 7.50 1.88 1.32
C LEU A 15 7.56 2.28 -0.15
N VAL A 16 6.80 3.29 -0.57
CA VAL A 16 6.85 3.81 -1.94
C VAL A 16 8.25 4.33 -2.27
N LEU A 17 8.88 5.07 -1.36
CA LEU A 17 10.21 5.62 -1.57
C LEU A 17 11.25 4.50 -1.75
N GLN A 18 11.25 3.53 -0.83
CA GLN A 18 12.12 2.36 -0.90
C GLN A 18 11.92 1.55 -2.19
N GLU A 19 10.66 1.38 -2.59
CA GLU A 19 10.34 0.73 -3.85
C GLU A 19 10.84 1.58 -5.03
N SER A 20 10.67 2.90 -5.03
CA SER A 20 11.12 3.73 -6.15
C SER A 20 12.64 3.84 -6.31
N GLU A 21 13.38 3.81 -5.21
CA GLU A 21 14.83 4.03 -5.18
C GLU A 21 15.64 2.74 -5.40
N SER A 22 14.96 1.60 -5.46
CA SER A 22 15.59 0.31 -5.72
C SER A 22 15.26 -0.24 -7.10
N ASP A 23 16.25 -0.86 -7.74
CA ASP A 23 16.07 -1.56 -9.02
C ASP A 23 15.32 -2.89 -8.88
N THR A 24 15.25 -3.46 -7.66
CA THR A 24 14.60 -4.75 -7.39
C THR A 24 13.31 -4.58 -6.60
N ILE A 25 12.44 -5.59 -6.65
CA ILE A 25 11.23 -5.65 -5.83
C ILE A 25 11.64 -5.77 -4.37
N GLN A 26 11.15 -4.87 -3.52
CA GLN A 26 11.51 -4.89 -2.09
C GLN A 26 10.68 -5.91 -1.31
N GLU A 27 11.20 -6.42 -0.20
CA GLU A 27 10.39 -7.21 0.71
C GLU A 27 9.52 -6.28 1.57
N ILE A 28 8.23 -6.57 1.63
CA ILE A 28 7.24 -5.81 2.40
C ILE A 28 6.42 -6.77 3.26
N ASP A 29 5.69 -6.24 4.25
CA ASP A 29 4.80 -7.04 5.09
C ASP A 29 3.79 -7.81 4.22
N SER A 30 3.73 -9.13 4.40
CA SER A 30 2.85 -10.02 3.62
C SER A 30 1.36 -9.74 3.83
N ASN A 31 1.02 -9.02 4.89
CA ASN A 31 -0.34 -8.61 5.25
C ASN A 31 -0.59 -7.12 4.96
N LEU A 32 0.26 -6.45 4.17
CA LEU A 32 0.17 -5.02 3.86
C LEU A 32 -1.21 -4.62 3.32
N TYR A 33 -1.65 -5.24 2.21
CA TYR A 33 -2.92 -4.87 1.55
C TYR A 33 -4.15 -5.09 2.43
N ASN A 34 -4.16 -6.17 3.23
CA ASN A 34 -5.20 -6.40 4.23
C ASN A 34 -5.19 -5.33 5.33
N SER A 35 -4.00 -4.94 5.79
CA SER A 35 -3.84 -3.91 6.83
C SER A 35 -4.28 -2.53 6.32
N VAL A 36 -3.97 -2.19 5.07
CA VAL A 36 -4.47 -0.98 4.40
C VAL A 36 -6.00 -1.02 4.26
N SER A 37 -6.56 -2.14 3.82
CA SER A 37 -8.01 -2.32 3.69
C SER A 37 -8.73 -2.12 5.02
N LYS A 38 -8.21 -2.71 6.11
CA LYS A 38 -8.73 -2.50 7.48
C LYS A 38 -8.62 -1.04 7.90
N PHE A 39 -7.51 -0.38 7.59
CA PHE A 39 -7.31 1.04 7.92
C PHE A 39 -8.32 1.93 7.20
N ILE A 40 -8.50 1.76 5.89
CA ILE A 40 -9.51 2.49 5.10
C ILE A 40 -10.92 2.19 5.61
N LYS A 41 -11.24 0.93 5.95
CA LYS A 41 -12.54 0.56 6.51
C LYS A 41 -12.83 1.32 7.80
N ASN A 42 -11.84 1.42 8.71
CA ASN A 42 -12.00 2.14 9.95
C ASN A 42 -12.27 3.63 9.71
N LEU A 43 -11.51 4.26 8.81
CA LEU A 43 -11.72 5.67 8.41
C LEU A 43 -13.10 5.91 7.78
N LYS A 44 -13.66 4.92 7.07
CA LYS A 44 -15.01 5.01 6.50
C LYS A 44 -16.13 4.72 7.50
N SER A 45 -15.82 4.06 8.62
CA SER A 45 -16.82 3.66 9.62
C SER A 45 -17.13 4.76 10.64
N GLU A 46 -16.28 5.77 10.73
CA GLU A 46 -16.51 6.94 11.58
C GLU A 46 -17.47 7.92 10.87
N GLU A 47 -18.48 8.39 11.59
CA GLU A 47 -19.40 9.42 11.11
C GLU A 47 -18.74 10.79 11.26
N TYR A 48 -18.39 11.41 10.13
CA TYR A 48 -17.87 12.77 10.07
C TYR A 48 -18.85 13.67 9.33
N ASP A 49 -18.89 14.95 9.71
CA ASP A 49 -19.72 15.96 9.03
C ASP A 49 -18.89 17.18 8.58
N GLY A 50 -19.41 17.92 7.60
CA GLY A 50 -18.88 19.21 7.15
C GLY A 50 -17.41 19.15 6.71
N VAL A 51 -16.55 19.90 7.42
CA VAL A 51 -15.11 19.99 7.10
C VAL A 51 -14.38 18.71 7.48
N GLU A 52 -14.78 18.05 8.57
CA GLU A 52 -14.14 16.81 9.03
C GLU A 52 -14.33 15.69 8.00
N ALA A 53 -15.53 15.59 7.40
CA ALA A 53 -15.79 14.65 6.32
C ALA A 53 -14.88 14.86 5.11
N LYS A 54 -14.61 16.12 4.74
CA LYS A 54 -13.68 16.47 3.65
C LYS A 54 -12.24 16.09 3.97
N ILE A 55 -11.79 16.34 5.19
CA ILE A 55 -10.44 15.98 5.65
C ILE A 55 -10.27 14.46 5.65
N ASN A 56 -11.24 13.72 6.19
CA ASN A 56 -11.22 12.26 6.20
C ASN A 56 -11.22 11.68 4.77
N GLN A 57 -12.05 12.22 3.87
CA GLN A 57 -12.05 11.80 2.47
C GLN A 57 -10.71 12.07 1.78
N ALA A 58 -10.09 13.23 2.03
CA ALA A 58 -8.76 13.52 1.52
C ALA A 58 -7.71 12.53 2.06
N MET A 59 -7.80 12.15 3.33
CA MET A 59 -6.93 11.13 3.93
C MET A 59 -7.10 9.76 3.27
N ILE A 60 -8.34 9.32 3.06
CA ILE A 60 -8.65 8.06 2.37
C ILE A 60 -8.07 8.07 0.94
N ASN A 61 -8.22 9.18 0.22
CA ASN A 61 -7.68 9.33 -1.12
C ASN A 61 -6.15 9.22 -1.10
N MET A 62 -5.46 9.96 -0.22
CA MET A 62 -4.00 9.88 -0.09
C MET A 62 -3.49 8.47 0.20
N ILE A 63 -4.16 7.73 1.11
CA ILE A 63 -3.80 6.35 1.43
C ILE A 63 -4.02 5.44 0.22
N THR A 64 -5.13 5.62 -0.49
CA THR A 64 -5.47 4.82 -1.68
C THR A 64 -4.45 5.08 -2.79
N ASP A 65 -4.19 6.34 -3.12
CA ASP A 65 -3.27 6.74 -4.18
C ASP A 65 -1.83 6.28 -3.89
N THR A 66 -1.38 6.41 -2.64
CA THR A 66 -0.04 5.95 -2.22
C THR A 66 0.08 4.43 -2.32
N THR A 67 -0.93 3.69 -1.86
CA THR A 67 -0.95 2.22 -1.94
C THR A 67 -1.02 1.74 -3.39
N SER A 68 -1.83 2.39 -4.23
CA SER A 68 -1.90 2.10 -5.67
C SER A 68 -0.58 2.38 -6.38
N THR A 69 0.11 3.46 -5.99
CA THR A 69 1.45 3.77 -6.52
C THR A 69 2.46 2.69 -6.15
N LEU A 70 2.48 2.26 -4.89
CA LEU A 70 3.33 1.15 -4.44
C LEU A 70 3.06 -0.13 -5.24
N LEU A 71 1.79 -0.54 -5.33
CA LEU A 71 1.38 -1.73 -6.08
C LEU A 71 1.84 -1.64 -7.54
N LYS A 72 1.60 -0.50 -8.20
CA LYS A 72 1.98 -0.30 -9.59
C LYS A 72 3.49 -0.42 -9.80
N LEU A 73 4.31 0.24 -8.97
CA LEU A 73 5.77 0.14 -9.04
C LEU A 73 6.25 -1.31 -8.93
N ARG A 74 5.68 -2.06 -7.98
CA ARG A 74 6.03 -3.47 -7.76
C ARG A 74 5.67 -4.35 -8.96
N LEU A 75 4.50 -4.15 -9.54
CA LEU A 75 4.05 -4.87 -10.74
C LEU A 75 4.90 -4.51 -11.96
N GLU A 76 5.24 -3.24 -12.15
CA GLU A 76 6.13 -2.78 -13.24
C GLU A 76 7.51 -3.42 -13.15
N LYS A 77 8.05 -3.61 -11.95
CA LYS A 77 9.31 -4.34 -11.76
C LYS A 77 9.17 -5.84 -11.96
N ALA A 78 8.03 -6.43 -11.60
CA ALA A 78 7.76 -7.86 -11.74
C ALA A 78 7.76 -8.33 -13.19
N ILE A 79 7.44 -7.44 -14.14
CA ILE A 79 7.46 -7.75 -15.57
C ILE A 79 8.82 -7.55 -16.24
N LEU A 80 9.83 -7.02 -15.52
CA LEU A 80 11.19 -6.88 -16.04
C LEU A 80 11.91 -8.24 -16.14
N GLU A 81 12.81 -8.37 -17.12
CA GLU A 81 13.64 -9.56 -17.27
C GLU A 81 14.51 -9.80 -16.02
N ASN A 82 14.51 -11.05 -15.51
CA ASN A 82 15.20 -11.48 -14.28
C ASN A 82 14.62 -10.94 -12.95
N SER A 83 13.38 -10.44 -12.95
CA SER A 83 12.71 -10.04 -11.71
C SER A 83 12.52 -11.24 -10.76
N ASN A 84 12.77 -11.04 -9.46
CA ASN A 84 12.53 -12.06 -8.45
C ASN A 84 11.06 -12.04 -7.99
N GLN A 85 10.17 -12.67 -8.76
CA GLN A 85 8.74 -12.73 -8.46
C GLN A 85 8.39 -13.49 -7.17
N SER A 86 9.33 -14.23 -6.56
CA SER A 86 9.07 -14.93 -5.29
C SER A 86 8.69 -13.98 -4.14
N ILE A 87 9.19 -12.73 -4.20
CA ILE A 87 8.98 -11.65 -3.21
C ILE A 87 7.56 -11.06 -3.32
N LEU A 88 6.85 -11.29 -4.43
CA LEU A 88 5.50 -10.75 -4.63
C LEU A 88 4.50 -11.35 -3.64
N LEU A 89 3.56 -10.51 -3.22
CA LEU A 89 2.44 -10.90 -2.39
C LEU A 89 1.41 -11.67 -3.22
N ASN A 90 0.53 -12.42 -2.55
CA ASN A 90 -0.46 -13.26 -3.22
C ASN A 90 -1.42 -12.43 -4.07
N GLU A 91 -1.80 -11.24 -3.61
CA GLU A 91 -2.63 -10.30 -4.35
C GLU A 91 -1.95 -9.81 -5.63
N GLU A 92 -0.63 -9.60 -5.59
CA GLU A 92 0.17 -9.14 -6.73
C GLU A 92 0.31 -10.26 -7.77
N LYS A 93 0.61 -11.48 -7.31
CA LYS A 93 0.65 -12.69 -8.14
C LYS A 93 -0.69 -12.92 -8.83
N TYR A 94 -1.78 -12.83 -8.08
CA TYR A 94 -3.13 -12.96 -8.64
C TYR A 94 -3.40 -11.95 -9.77
N ILE A 95 -2.95 -10.69 -9.62
CA ILE A 95 -3.10 -9.66 -10.68
C ILE A 95 -2.26 -9.99 -11.91
N LEU A 96 -1.04 -10.50 -11.75
CA LEU A 96 -0.17 -10.85 -12.88
C LEU A 96 -0.61 -12.11 -13.62
N ASP A 97 -1.22 -13.06 -12.92
CA ASP A 97 -1.72 -14.32 -13.47
C ASP A 97 -3.11 -14.19 -14.13
N SER A 98 -3.78 -13.04 -14.00
CA SER A 98 -5.12 -12.74 -14.55
C SER A 98 -5.06 -12.16 -15.96
#